data_AF-A0A077Z1K7-F1
#
_entry.id   AF-A0A077Z1K7-F1
#
_cell.length_a   1.000
_cell.length_b   1.000
_cell.length_c   1.000
_cell.angle_alpha   90.00
_cell.angle_beta   90.00
_cell.angle_gamma   90.00
#
_symmetry.space_group_name_H-M   'P 1'
#
loop_
_entity.id
_entity.type
_entity.pdbx_description
1 polymer ?
#
loop_
_entity_poly.entity_id
_entity_poly.type
_entity_poly.pdbx_seq_one_letter_code
_entity_poly.pdbx_strand_id
1 'polypeptide(L)'
;MHEITRVLADITMNTIAKNHEFIRPTLVLLTNIASFNPTICRYIRQQVLPPLRDVHHRPEVGSSLRNKVVRLMTSVSDVSAVAAEFLFVLCNFNVNRLIKYTGFGNAAGLLSANGDENSDTEEYIAVKDKINPVLGCYEPDHPSSTEGMSEEQKEFEAMQLVNKIDKMMRQGIVLPGRIDKDGRVRPIEHILQLQESNKPEPIYFKCTLSVLSIVLALFLD
;
A
#
# COMPACT_ATOMS: atom_id res chain seq x y z
N MET A 1 -16.82 23.30 -1.72
CA MET A 1 -15.59 22.83 -2.45
C MET A 1 -14.37 23.60 -1.99
N HIS A 2 -14.45 24.93 -1.97
CA HIS A 2 -13.42 25.81 -1.42
C HIS A 2 -13.04 25.47 0.03
N GLU A 3 -14.00 25.02 0.85
CA GLU A 3 -13.75 24.54 2.22
C GLU A 3 -12.86 23.30 2.23
N ILE A 4 -13.09 22.35 1.32
CA ILE A 4 -12.27 21.14 1.18
C ILE A 4 -10.84 21.52 0.78
N THR A 5 -10.68 22.49 -0.13
CA THR A 5 -9.35 23.01 -0.51
C THR A 5 -8.60 23.59 0.69
N ARG A 6 -9.29 24.36 1.54
CA ARG A 6 -8.69 24.90 2.79
C ARG A 6 -8.25 23.78 3.73
N VAL A 7 -9.12 22.80 3.96
CA VAL A 7 -8.83 21.64 4.80
C VAL A 7 -7.62 20.84 4.27
N LEU A 8 -7.51 20.65 2.95
CA LEU A 8 -6.35 19.99 2.33
C LEU A 8 -5.05 20.82 2.49
N ALA A 9 -5.14 22.15 2.41
CA ALA A 9 -4.01 23.04 2.67
C ALA A 9 -3.58 22.97 4.15
N ASP A 10 -4.52 22.88 5.09
CA ASP A 10 -4.24 22.73 6.52
C ASP A 10 -3.53 21.40 6.82
N ILE A 11 -3.98 20.28 6.23
CA ILE A 11 -3.25 19.00 6.31
C ILE A 11 -1.82 19.15 5.80
N THR A 12 -1.67 19.85 4.68
CA THR A 12 -0.37 20.07 4.06
C THR A 12 0.59 20.81 5.01
N MET A 13 0.10 21.87 5.67
CA MET A 13 0.86 22.64 6.65
C MET A 13 1.15 21.84 7.92
N ASN A 14 0.15 21.11 8.43
CA ASN A 14 0.31 20.30 9.65
C ASN A 14 1.26 19.12 9.44
N THR A 15 1.31 18.53 8.25
CA THR A 15 2.27 17.46 7.93
C THR A 15 3.70 18.00 7.85
N ILE A 16 3.88 19.24 7.36
CA ILE A 16 5.20 19.91 7.39
C ILE A 16 5.61 20.22 8.83
N ALA A 17 4.69 20.72 9.65
CA ALA A 17 4.93 21.03 11.06
C ALA A 17 5.01 19.78 11.96
N LYS A 18 4.70 18.58 11.43
CA LYS A 18 4.57 17.30 12.17
C LYS A 18 3.55 17.37 13.32
N ASN A 19 2.50 18.18 13.15
CA ASN A 19 1.42 18.36 14.14
C ASN A 19 0.39 17.22 14.04
N HIS A 20 0.75 16.03 14.49
CA HIS A 20 -0.10 14.82 14.35
C HIS A 20 -1.49 14.97 15.01
N GLU A 21 -1.59 15.75 16.09
CA GLU A 21 -2.83 16.06 16.81
C GLU A 21 -3.93 16.61 15.89
N PHE A 22 -3.57 17.46 14.93
CA PHE A 22 -4.53 18.01 13.96
C PHE A 22 -4.66 17.14 12.72
N ILE A 23 -3.61 16.42 12.32
CA ILE A 23 -3.63 15.57 11.11
C ILE A 23 -4.69 14.48 11.23
N ARG A 24 -4.77 13.80 12.38
CA ARG A 24 -5.70 12.68 12.58
C ARG A 24 -7.17 13.06 12.36
N PRO A 25 -7.75 14.04 13.10
CA PRO A 25 -9.15 14.41 12.92
C PRO A 25 -9.41 14.94 11.50
N THR A 26 -8.47 15.65 10.89
CA THR A 26 -8.65 16.16 9.53
C THR A 26 -8.69 15.02 8.50
N LEU A 27 -7.80 14.03 8.61
CA LEU A 27 -7.86 12.85 7.75
C LEU A 27 -9.15 12.06 7.95
N VAL A 28 -9.59 11.83 9.20
CA VAL A 28 -10.87 11.16 9.48
C VAL A 28 -12.04 11.89 8.83
N LEU A 29 -12.10 13.22 8.97
CA LEU A 29 -13.13 14.04 8.32
C LEU A 29 -13.12 13.87 6.81
N LEU A 30 -11.94 14.01 6.17
CA LEU A 30 -11.80 13.88 4.72
C LEU A 30 -12.16 12.48 4.22
N THR A 31 -11.75 11.43 4.95
CA THR A 31 -12.12 10.03 4.67
C THR A 31 -13.63 9.87 4.71
N ASN A 32 -14.30 10.35 5.75
CA ASN A 32 -15.74 10.24 5.89
C ASN A 32 -16.48 10.97 4.76
N ILE A 33 -16.18 12.24 4.50
CA ILE A 33 -16.87 12.99 3.43
C ILE A 33 -16.61 12.39 2.04
N ALA A 34 -15.42 11.85 1.79
CA ALA A 34 -15.09 11.17 0.54
C ALA A 34 -15.84 9.83 0.39
N SER A 35 -16.05 9.10 1.48
CA SER A 35 -16.81 7.85 1.46
C SER A 35 -18.30 8.05 1.13
N PHE A 36 -18.90 9.16 1.56
CA PHE A 36 -20.33 9.42 1.35
C PHE A 36 -20.67 10.18 0.07
N ASN A 37 -19.74 10.96 -0.46
CA ASN A 37 -20.01 11.82 -1.61
C ASN A 37 -19.01 11.55 -2.75
N PRO A 38 -19.42 10.81 -3.81
CA PRO A 38 -18.57 10.49 -4.94
C PRO A 38 -17.99 11.72 -5.67
N THR A 39 -18.72 12.84 -5.69
CA THR A 39 -18.26 14.11 -6.29
C THR A 39 -17.14 14.73 -5.45
N ILE A 40 -17.29 14.76 -4.13
CA ILE A 40 -16.25 15.21 -3.19
C ILE A 40 -15.04 14.28 -3.26
N CYS A 41 -15.26 12.96 -3.26
CA CYS A 41 -14.21 11.96 -3.41
C CYS A 41 -13.40 12.17 -4.70
N ARG A 42 -14.09 12.41 -5.82
CA ARG A 42 -13.46 12.74 -7.10
C ARG A 42 -12.60 13.99 -7.02
N TYR A 43 -13.10 15.04 -6.40
CA TYR A 43 -12.34 16.27 -6.22
C TYR A 43 -11.12 16.10 -5.32
N ILE A 44 -11.28 15.50 -4.14
CA ILE A 44 -10.17 15.24 -3.21
C ILE A 44 -9.13 14.36 -3.89
N ARG A 45 -9.55 13.30 -4.59
CA ARG A 45 -8.66 12.43 -5.35
C ARG A 45 -7.85 13.23 -6.38
N GLN A 46 -8.46 14.15 -7.12
CA GLN A 46 -7.71 14.97 -8.08
C GLN A 46 -6.63 15.86 -7.43
N GLN A 47 -6.83 16.26 -6.17
CA GLN A 47 -5.85 17.07 -5.42
C GLN A 47 -4.76 16.22 -4.76
N VAL A 48 -5.14 15.08 -4.17
CA VAL A 48 -4.23 14.21 -3.40
C VAL A 48 -3.51 13.23 -4.31
N LEU A 49 -4.24 12.59 -5.23
CA LEU A 49 -3.80 11.55 -6.15
C LEU A 49 -4.06 11.98 -7.61
N PRO A 50 -3.46 13.09 -8.08
CA PRO A 50 -3.55 13.48 -9.48
C PRO A 50 -2.98 12.38 -10.38
N PRO A 51 -3.29 12.38 -11.70
CA PRO A 51 -2.68 11.45 -12.65
C PRO A 51 -1.18 11.32 -12.42
N LEU A 52 -0.71 10.07 -12.34
CA LEU A 52 0.65 9.75 -11.98
C LEU A 52 1.60 10.17 -13.12
N ARG A 53 2.31 11.28 -12.91
CA ARG A 53 3.31 11.83 -13.85
C ARG A 53 4.74 11.51 -13.46
N ASP A 54 5.05 11.67 -12.17
CA ASP A 54 6.36 11.30 -11.64
C ASP A 54 6.32 9.83 -11.19
N VAL A 55 7.02 9.01 -11.96
CA VAL A 55 7.22 7.58 -11.73
C VAL A 55 8.66 7.25 -11.35
N HIS A 56 9.57 8.22 -11.32
CA HIS A 56 11.01 7.97 -11.08
C HIS A 56 11.40 8.10 -9.61
N HIS A 57 10.60 8.79 -8.80
CA HIS A 57 10.84 8.90 -7.36
C HIS A 57 9.86 8.05 -6.56
N ARG A 58 10.33 7.57 -5.40
CA ARG A 58 9.50 6.83 -4.45
C ARG A 58 8.26 7.65 -4.04
N PRO A 59 7.09 7.03 -3.86
CA PRO A 59 5.84 7.76 -3.60
C PRO A 59 5.83 8.68 -2.38
N GLU A 60 6.65 8.41 -1.37
CA GLU A 60 6.83 9.22 -0.18
C GLU A 60 7.87 10.36 -0.35
N VAL A 61 8.66 10.35 -1.42
CA VAL A 61 9.68 11.38 -1.73
C VAL A 61 9.08 12.47 -2.60
N GLY A 62 9.14 13.73 -2.15
CA GLY A 62 8.63 14.90 -2.88
C GLY A 62 7.85 15.89 -2.01
N SER A 63 7.21 16.90 -2.59
CA SER A 63 6.50 17.94 -1.82
C SER A 63 4.98 17.91 -2.00
N SER A 64 4.47 17.06 -2.89
CA SER A 64 3.05 16.95 -3.18
C SER A 64 2.27 16.41 -1.99
N LEU A 65 0.94 16.62 -2.01
CA LEU A 65 0.06 16.10 -0.98
C LEU A 65 0.09 14.57 -0.94
N ARG A 66 0.14 13.90 -2.10
CA ARG A 66 0.42 12.45 -2.19
C ARG A 66 1.63 12.08 -1.34
N ASN A 67 2.78 12.70 -1.62
CA ASN A 67 4.03 12.32 -0.96
C ASN A 67 3.95 12.50 0.55
N LYS A 68 3.33 13.59 1.00
CA LYS A 68 3.11 13.89 2.40
C LYS A 68 2.24 12.84 3.09
N VAL A 69 1.11 12.47 2.48
CA VAL A 69 0.20 11.46 3.06
C VAL A 69 0.81 10.06 3.03
N VAL A 70 1.53 9.68 1.96
CA VAL A 70 2.21 8.37 1.91
C VAL A 70 3.26 8.23 3.02
N ARG A 71 4.00 9.30 3.36
CA ARG A 71 4.92 9.27 4.53
C ARG A 71 4.21 8.97 5.85
N LEU A 72 2.96 9.40 5.99
CA LEU A 72 2.20 9.14 7.21
C LEU A 72 1.92 7.64 7.37
N MET A 73 1.67 6.91 6.27
CA MET A 73 1.40 5.46 6.28
C MET A 73 2.53 4.66 6.93
N THR A 74 3.78 5.09 6.76
CA THR A 74 4.96 4.41 7.30
C THR A 74 5.52 5.07 8.55
N SER A 75 4.82 6.05 9.11
CA SER A 75 5.23 6.70 10.37
C SER A 75 4.89 5.81 11.57
N VAL A 76 5.75 5.82 12.59
CA VAL A 76 5.47 5.15 13.88
C VAL A 76 4.55 6.06 14.71
N SER A 77 3.31 6.22 14.27
CA SER A 77 2.31 7.07 14.93
C SER A 77 0.88 6.60 14.66
N ASP A 78 -0.06 7.13 15.44
CA ASP A 78 -1.50 6.83 15.39
C ASP A 78 -2.22 7.37 14.14
N VAL A 79 -1.55 8.19 13.32
CA VAL A 79 -2.07 8.67 12.04
C VAL A 79 -1.84 7.71 10.87
N SER A 80 -0.95 6.73 11.02
CA SER A 80 -0.57 5.80 9.95
C SER A 80 -1.76 5.02 9.38
N ALA A 81 -2.55 4.39 10.26
CA ALA A 81 -3.74 3.64 9.89
C ALA A 81 -4.79 4.52 9.21
N VAL A 82 -5.01 5.73 9.72
CA VAL A 82 -5.99 6.69 9.17
C VAL A 82 -5.54 7.21 7.79
N ALA A 83 -4.25 7.45 7.60
CA ALA A 83 -3.70 7.84 6.30
C ALA A 83 -3.84 6.73 5.25
N ALA A 84 -3.61 5.48 5.66
CA ALA A 84 -3.79 4.32 4.79
C ALA A 84 -5.28 4.13 4.39
N GLU A 85 -6.20 4.22 5.36
CA GLU A 85 -7.64 4.17 5.11
C GLU A 85 -8.10 5.30 4.19
N PHE A 86 -7.65 6.53 4.43
CA PHE A 86 -7.95 7.69 3.59
C PHE A 86 -7.56 7.45 2.13
N LEU A 87 -6.32 7.01 1.89
CA LEU A 87 -5.85 6.73 0.54
C LEU A 87 -6.60 5.57 -0.10
N PHE A 88 -7.03 4.56 0.67
CA PHE A 88 -7.78 3.44 0.13
C PHE A 88 -9.21 3.83 -0.28
N VAL A 89 -9.87 4.70 0.49
CA VAL A 89 -11.14 5.35 0.11
C VAL A 89 -10.97 6.16 -1.18
N LEU A 90 -9.92 6.99 -1.26
CA LEU A 90 -9.62 7.70 -2.50
C LEU A 90 -9.34 6.74 -3.66
N CYS A 91 -8.75 5.57 -3.41
CA CYS A 91 -8.55 4.55 -4.42
C CYS A 91 -9.82 3.74 -4.76
N ASN A 92 -10.97 4.05 -4.14
CA ASN A 92 -12.21 3.28 -4.26
C ASN A 92 -12.05 1.82 -3.85
N PHE A 93 -11.31 1.59 -2.75
CA PHE A 93 -11.02 0.27 -2.22
C PHE A 93 -10.30 -0.67 -3.22
N ASN A 94 -9.67 -0.09 -4.25
CA ASN A 94 -8.92 -0.83 -5.26
C ASN A 94 -7.44 -0.92 -4.87
N VAL A 95 -6.95 -2.15 -4.72
CA VAL A 95 -5.57 -2.41 -4.28
C VAL A 95 -4.54 -2.07 -5.33
N ASN A 96 -4.78 -2.41 -6.59
CA ASN A 96 -3.82 -2.11 -7.66
C ASN A 96 -3.63 -0.60 -7.81
N ARG A 97 -4.72 0.17 -7.70
CA ARG A 97 -4.67 1.63 -7.65
C ARG A 97 -3.93 2.12 -6.41
N LEU A 98 -4.14 1.52 -5.24
CA LEU A 98 -3.37 1.88 -4.05
C LEU A 98 -1.87 1.63 -4.27
N ILE A 99 -1.47 0.41 -4.66
CA ILE A 99 -0.08 0.04 -4.96
C ILE A 99 0.52 0.97 -6.02
N LYS A 100 -0.23 1.33 -7.06
CA LYS A 100 0.23 2.27 -8.08
C LYS A 100 0.58 3.64 -7.49
N TYR A 101 -0.21 4.16 -6.56
CA TYR A 101 0.00 5.49 -5.99
C TYR A 101 0.93 5.50 -4.78
N THR A 102 1.09 4.38 -4.07
CA THR A 102 1.83 4.32 -2.81
C THR A 102 3.03 3.39 -2.85
N GLY A 103 3.09 2.42 -3.76
CA GLY A 103 3.98 1.27 -3.67
C GLY A 103 3.47 0.24 -2.64
N PHE A 104 3.72 -1.04 -2.90
CA PHE A 104 3.34 -2.13 -2.00
C PHE A 104 4.09 -2.05 -0.68
N GLY A 105 5.36 -1.62 -0.66
CA GLY A 105 6.12 -1.45 0.58
C GLY A 105 5.44 -0.50 1.57
N ASN A 106 4.96 0.65 1.09
CA ASN A 106 4.26 1.61 1.94
C ASN A 106 2.85 1.14 2.33
N ALA A 107 2.19 0.35 1.47
CA ALA A 107 0.83 -0.14 1.69
C ALA A 107 0.74 -1.55 2.29
N ALA A 108 1.87 -2.23 2.51
CA ALA A 108 1.92 -3.62 2.99
C ALA A 108 1.18 -3.81 4.31
N GLY A 109 1.24 -2.81 5.21
CA GLY A 109 0.49 -2.83 6.47
C GLY A 109 -1.04 -2.85 6.29
N LEU A 110 -1.55 -2.40 5.14
CA LEU A 110 -2.99 -2.37 4.81
C LEU A 110 -3.42 -3.53 3.90
N LEU A 111 -2.54 -3.98 2.99
CA LEU A 111 -2.92 -4.68 1.75
C LEU A 111 -3.05 -6.21 1.82
N SER A 112 -3.06 -6.84 2.99
CA SER A 112 -3.09 -8.30 3.12
C SER A 112 -4.34 -9.04 2.56
N ALA A 113 -5.13 -8.49 1.63
CA ALA A 113 -6.38 -9.16 1.21
C ALA A 113 -6.94 -8.98 -0.22
N ASN A 114 -6.50 -8.07 -1.11
CA ASN A 114 -7.33 -7.76 -2.30
C ASN A 114 -6.53 -7.45 -3.59
N GLY A 115 -7.18 -7.63 -4.77
CA GLY A 115 -6.69 -7.22 -6.08
C GLY A 115 -7.83 -7.05 -7.08
N ASP A 116 -7.85 -5.96 -7.87
CA ASP A 116 -8.78 -5.75 -9.00
C ASP A 116 -8.44 -4.54 -9.93
N GLU A 117 -9.13 -4.40 -11.07
CA GLU A 117 -8.86 -3.66 -12.34
C GLU A 117 -8.34 -2.20 -12.38
N ASN A 118 -7.80 -1.80 -13.56
CA ASN A 118 -6.84 -0.72 -13.78
C ASN A 118 -7.40 0.60 -14.35
N SER A 119 -6.81 1.74 -13.94
CA SER A 119 -6.96 3.06 -14.56
C SER A 119 -5.57 3.66 -14.82
N ASP A 120 -4.91 3.18 -15.88
CA ASP A 120 -3.52 3.51 -16.18
C ASP A 120 -3.33 4.76 -17.03
N THR A 121 -2.31 5.57 -16.70
CA THR A 121 -1.95 6.80 -17.43
C THR A 121 -0.95 6.46 -18.53
N GLU A 122 -0.87 7.23 -19.61
CA GLU A 122 0.04 6.96 -20.73
C GLU A 122 1.50 6.86 -20.27
N GLU A 123 1.92 7.75 -19.36
CA GLU A 123 3.27 7.75 -18.78
C GLU A 123 3.53 6.49 -17.94
N TYR A 124 2.53 6.03 -17.19
CA TYR A 124 2.65 4.80 -16.40
C TYR A 124 2.66 3.56 -17.29
N ILE A 125 1.79 3.50 -18.31
CA ILE A 125 1.72 2.40 -19.27
C ILE A 125 3.05 2.24 -20.00
N ALA A 126 3.66 3.35 -20.42
CA ALA A 126 4.93 3.35 -21.16
C ALA A 126 6.09 2.68 -20.39
N VAL A 127 6.06 2.70 -19.06
CA VAL A 127 7.10 2.11 -18.21
C VAL A 127 6.58 1.07 -17.23
N LYS A 128 5.33 0.60 -17.38
CA LYS A 128 4.64 -0.25 -16.39
C LYS A 128 5.45 -1.49 -16.05
N ASP A 129 6.03 -2.12 -17.05
CA ASP A 129 6.85 -3.34 -16.90
C ASP A 129 8.18 -3.08 -16.17
N LYS A 130 8.61 -1.81 -16.07
CA LYS A 130 9.82 -1.36 -15.36
C LYS A 130 9.52 -0.73 -14.00
N ILE A 131 8.25 -0.64 -13.59
CA ILE A 131 7.89 -0.16 -12.26
C ILE A 131 8.02 -1.32 -11.27
N ASN A 132 8.84 -1.14 -10.24
CA ASN A 132 8.89 -2.08 -9.13
C ASN A 132 7.62 -1.90 -8.27
N PRO A 133 6.70 -2.88 -8.20
CA PRO A 133 5.46 -2.72 -7.45
C PRO A 133 5.70 -2.59 -5.93
N VAL A 134 6.82 -3.09 -5.42
CA VAL A 134 7.22 -2.95 -4.00
C VAL A 134 7.64 -1.51 -3.72
N LEU A 135 8.46 -0.91 -4.57
CA LEU A 135 8.96 0.45 -4.37
C LEU A 135 7.97 1.52 -4.84
N GLY A 136 7.07 1.20 -5.78
CA GLY A 136 6.16 2.15 -6.40
C GLY A 136 6.84 3.15 -7.34
N CYS A 137 8.03 2.84 -7.82
CA CYS A 137 8.79 3.68 -8.74
C CYS A 137 9.50 2.85 -9.82
N TYR A 138 9.92 3.54 -10.88
CA TYR A 138 10.75 3.02 -11.96
C TYR A 138 12.09 2.58 -11.39
N GLU A 139 12.50 1.37 -11.76
CA GLU A 139 13.83 0.85 -11.50
C GLU A 139 14.59 0.78 -12.83
N PRO A 140 15.74 1.45 -12.97
CA PRO A 140 16.57 1.28 -14.15
C PRO A 140 17.04 -0.18 -14.23
N ASP A 141 17.20 -0.66 -15.46
CA ASP A 141 17.78 -1.98 -15.71
C ASP A 141 19.19 -2.00 -15.10
N HIS A 142 19.37 -2.76 -14.02
CA HIS A 142 20.67 -2.97 -13.41
C HIS A 142 21.33 -4.20 -14.03
N PRO A 143 22.66 -4.18 -14.24
CA PRO A 143 23.37 -5.37 -14.70
C PRO A 143 23.06 -6.55 -13.79
N SER A 144 22.96 -7.76 -14.37
CA SER A 144 22.73 -8.96 -13.56
C SER A 144 23.86 -9.07 -12.55
N SER A 145 23.55 -9.35 -11.28
CA SER A 145 24.57 -9.61 -10.26
C SER A 145 25.51 -10.78 -10.63
N THR A 146 25.13 -11.60 -11.62
CA THR A 146 25.92 -12.73 -12.15
C THR A 146 26.64 -12.41 -13.46
N GLU A 147 26.61 -11.16 -13.93
CA GLU A 147 27.29 -10.73 -15.14
C GLU A 147 28.82 -10.87 -14.97
N GLY A 148 29.47 -11.47 -15.96
CA GLY A 148 30.89 -11.80 -15.90
C GLY A 148 31.27 -13.05 -15.10
N MET A 149 30.32 -13.71 -14.43
CA MET A 149 30.57 -15.01 -13.79
C MET A 149 30.50 -16.16 -14.81
N SER A 150 31.41 -17.13 -14.70
CA SER A 150 31.31 -18.38 -15.48
C SER A 150 30.12 -19.22 -15.04
N GLU A 151 29.63 -20.13 -15.89
CA GLU A 151 28.54 -21.05 -15.51
C GLU A 151 28.91 -21.89 -14.27
N GLU A 152 30.15 -22.39 -14.19
CA GLU A 152 30.64 -23.11 -13.01
C GLU A 152 30.60 -22.24 -11.74
N GLN A 153 30.94 -20.94 -11.84
CA GLN A 153 30.84 -20.01 -10.71
C GLN A 153 29.39 -19.75 -10.30
N LYS A 154 28.47 -19.62 -11.28
CA LYS A 154 27.03 -19.47 -11.00
C LYS A 154 26.48 -20.70 -10.28
N GLU A 155 26.83 -21.89 -10.73
CA GLU A 155 26.43 -23.15 -10.08
C GLU A 155 27.00 -23.23 -8.65
N PHE A 156 28.26 -22.85 -8.47
CA PHE A 156 28.91 -22.83 -7.15
C PHE A 156 28.21 -21.85 -6.18
N GLU A 157 27.94 -20.61 -6.61
CA GLU A 157 27.22 -19.62 -5.80
C GLU A 157 25.76 -20.02 -5.55
N ALA A 158 25.08 -20.62 -6.52
CA ALA A 158 23.75 -21.17 -6.35
C ALA A 158 23.74 -22.28 -5.28
N MET A 159 24.72 -23.18 -5.31
CA MET A 159 24.85 -24.24 -4.31
C MET A 159 25.16 -23.68 -2.92
N GLN A 160 26.03 -22.67 -2.83
CA GLN A 160 26.28 -21.95 -1.58
C GLN A 160 25.00 -21.29 -1.03
N LEU A 161 24.20 -20.67 -1.89
CA LEU A 161 22.93 -20.05 -1.52
C LEU A 161 21.93 -21.08 -0.98
N VAL A 162 21.77 -22.22 -1.68
CA VAL A 162 20.91 -23.33 -1.23
C VAL A 162 21.35 -23.85 0.13
N ASN A 163 22.65 -24.08 0.33
CA ASN A 163 23.19 -24.55 1.61
C ASN A 163 22.97 -23.53 2.75
N LYS A 164 23.06 -22.23 2.46
CA LYS A 164 22.76 -21.17 3.44
C LYS A 164 21.26 -21.16 3.80
N ILE A 165 20.37 -21.30 2.81
CA ILE A 165 18.92 -21.39 3.02
C ILE A 165 18.58 -22.63 3.85
N ASP A 166 19.10 -23.82 3.49
CA ASP A 166 18.89 -25.07 4.23
C ASP A 166 19.36 -24.94 5.69
N LYS A 167 20.55 -24.35 5.91
CA LYS A 167 21.07 -24.09 7.26
C LYS A 167 20.12 -23.20 8.07
N MET A 168 19.63 -22.10 7.49
CA MET A 168 18.69 -21.19 8.16
C MET A 168 17.34 -21.86 8.44
N MET A 169 16.86 -22.72 7.53
CA MET A 169 15.63 -23.50 7.73
C MET A 169 15.78 -24.51 8.87
N ARG A 170 16.88 -25.27 8.93
CA ARG A 170 17.17 -26.21 10.02
C ARG A 170 17.31 -25.53 11.38
N GLN A 171 17.84 -24.32 11.39
CA GLN A 171 17.96 -23.49 12.60
C GLN A 171 16.64 -22.80 12.98
N GLY A 172 15.58 -22.93 12.18
CA GLY A 172 14.29 -22.29 12.42
C GLY A 172 14.29 -20.77 12.23
N ILE A 173 15.31 -20.21 11.58
CA ILE A 173 15.43 -18.76 11.33
C ILE A 173 14.51 -18.33 10.19
N VAL A 174 14.45 -19.13 9.12
CA VAL A 174 13.58 -18.90 7.97
C VAL A 174 12.66 -20.09 7.83
N LEU A 175 11.35 -19.86 7.95
CA LEU A 175 10.33 -20.90 7.78
C LEU A 175 9.37 -20.46 6.69
N PRO A 176 9.08 -21.32 5.70
CA PRO A 176 7.98 -21.07 4.78
C PRO A 176 6.68 -20.90 5.60
N GLY A 177 5.86 -19.92 5.22
CA GLY A 177 4.65 -19.57 5.95
C GLY A 177 3.42 -19.53 5.04
N ARG A 178 2.26 -19.81 5.61
CA ARG A 178 0.94 -19.58 4.99
C ARG A 178 0.17 -18.54 5.79
N ILE A 179 -0.74 -17.82 5.12
CA ILE A 179 -1.68 -16.91 5.77
C ILE A 179 -2.89 -17.75 6.23
N ASP A 180 -3.24 -17.67 7.52
CA ASP A 180 -4.44 -18.30 8.06
C ASP A 180 -5.70 -17.44 7.81
N LYS A 181 -6.87 -17.95 8.23
CA LYS A 181 -8.16 -17.24 8.10
C LYS A 181 -8.22 -15.94 8.89
N ASP A 182 -7.35 -15.77 9.88
CA ASP A 182 -7.26 -14.57 10.71
C ASP A 182 -6.27 -13.54 10.12
N GLY A 183 -5.67 -13.83 8.96
CA GLY A 183 -4.67 -12.97 8.31
C GLY A 183 -3.28 -13.05 8.95
N ARG A 184 -3.03 -14.04 9.82
CA ARG A 184 -1.73 -14.24 10.48
C ARG A 184 -0.87 -15.22 9.71
N VAL A 185 0.43 -14.94 9.65
CA VAL A 185 1.42 -15.84 9.04
C VAL A 185 1.72 -16.97 10.02
N ARG A 186 1.55 -18.23 9.59
CA ARG A 186 1.92 -19.44 10.34
C ARG A 186 2.92 -20.27 9.56
N PRO A 187 3.91 -20.88 10.22
CA PRO A 187 4.83 -21.78 9.54
C PRO A 187 4.06 -22.97 8.95
N ILE A 188 4.47 -23.42 7.78
CA ILE A 188 4.01 -24.67 7.19
C ILE A 188 5.01 -25.79 7.51
N GLU A 189 4.49 -26.99 7.69
CA GLU A 189 5.34 -28.17 7.93
C GLU A 189 5.89 -28.74 6.63
N HIS A 190 5.11 -28.62 5.54
CA HIS A 190 5.46 -29.18 4.24
C HIS A 190 5.01 -28.26 3.10
N ILE A 191 5.82 -28.16 2.05
CA ILE A 191 5.62 -27.22 0.94
C ILE A 191 4.31 -27.43 0.17
N LEU A 192 3.79 -28.67 0.14
CA LEU A 192 2.50 -28.99 -0.49
C LEU A 192 1.32 -28.21 0.12
N GLN A 193 1.43 -27.79 1.38
CA GLN A 193 0.40 -26.96 2.03
C GLN A 193 0.22 -25.59 1.34
N LEU A 194 1.19 -25.13 0.53
CA LEU A 194 1.07 -23.90 -0.27
C LEU A 194 0.19 -24.07 -1.51
N GLN A 195 -0.05 -25.29 -1.97
CA GLN A 195 -0.87 -25.55 -3.17
C GLN A 195 -2.37 -25.59 -2.85
N GLU A 196 -2.76 -25.81 -1.60
CA GLU A 196 -4.16 -25.98 -1.19
C GLU A 196 -4.94 -24.65 -1.12
N SER A 197 -4.26 -23.51 -1.14
CA SER A 197 -4.87 -22.17 -1.08
C SER A 197 -5.26 -21.65 -2.45
N ASN A 198 -6.37 -22.14 -3.02
CA ASN A 198 -7.04 -21.48 -4.14
C ASN A 198 -8.56 -21.71 -4.10
N LYS A 199 -9.22 -21.15 -3.08
CA LYS A 199 -10.63 -20.78 -3.16
C LYS A 199 -10.79 -19.39 -2.54
N PRO A 200 -11.05 -18.33 -3.31
CA PRO A 200 -11.34 -17.02 -2.75
C PRO A 200 -12.64 -17.11 -1.94
N GLU A 201 -12.56 -16.98 -0.62
CA GLU A 201 -13.74 -16.73 0.19
C GLU A 201 -14.16 -15.27 0.00
N PRO A 202 -15.44 -14.97 -0.31
CA PRO A 202 -15.90 -13.60 -0.45
C PRO A 202 -15.93 -12.92 0.92
N ILE A 203 -15.02 -11.97 1.14
CA ILE A 203 -15.03 -11.11 2.34
C ILE A 203 -16.05 -9.99 2.12
N TYR A 204 -17.17 -10.06 2.82
CA TYR A 204 -18.13 -8.96 2.89
C TYR A 204 -17.54 -7.81 3.73
N PHE A 205 -17.56 -6.62 3.15
CA PHE A 205 -16.99 -5.40 3.72
C PHE A 205 -17.66 -5.04 5.05
N LYS A 206 -16.90 -5.07 6.16
CA LYS A 206 -17.37 -4.65 7.49
C LYS A 206 -17.48 -3.13 7.67
N CYS A 207 -16.98 -2.30 6.74
CA CYS A 207 -17.07 -0.84 6.91
C CYS A 207 -18.50 -0.32 6.76
N THR A 208 -19.41 -1.02 6.07
CA THR A 208 -20.82 -0.59 6.07
C THR A 208 -21.42 -0.70 7.47
N LEU A 209 -21.04 -1.71 8.27
CA LEU A 209 -21.53 -1.90 9.63
C LEU A 209 -20.89 -0.95 10.64
N SER A 210 -19.57 -0.71 10.59
CA SER A 210 -18.94 0.22 11.55
C SER A 210 -19.42 1.65 11.36
N VAL A 211 -19.63 2.09 10.12
CA VAL A 211 -20.08 3.46 9.82
C VAL A 211 -21.59 3.59 9.97
N LEU A 212 -22.40 2.58 9.62
CA LEU A 212 -23.83 2.61 9.95
C LEU A 212 -24.07 2.67 11.46
N SER A 213 -23.22 2.03 12.29
CA SER A 213 -23.25 2.20 13.74
C SER A 213 -22.85 3.62 14.19
N ILE A 214 -21.86 4.26 13.56
CA ILE A 214 -21.50 5.66 13.88
C ILE A 214 -22.63 6.61 13.46
N VAL A 215 -23.21 6.41 12.28
CA VAL A 215 -24.32 7.23 11.77
C VAL A 215 -25.57 6.99 12.63
N LEU A 216 -25.93 5.75 12.95
CA LEU A 216 -27.01 5.45 13.88
C LEU A 216 -26.76 6.05 15.26
N ALA A 217 -25.53 5.98 15.78
CA ALA A 217 -25.18 6.61 17.06
C ALA A 217 -25.33 8.14 17.02
N LEU A 218 -24.98 8.78 15.90
CA LEU A 218 -25.16 10.23 15.72
C LEU A 218 -26.62 10.65 15.48
N PHE A 219 -27.51 9.73 15.09
CA PHE A 219 -28.94 9.99 14.87
C PHE A 219 -29.84 9.44 15.98
N LEU A 220 -29.30 8.70 16.95
CA LEU A 220 -30.03 8.13 18.08
C LEU A 220 -29.71 8.79 19.44
N ASP A 221 -28.90 9.86 19.44
CA ASP A 221 -28.83 10.86 20.52
C ASP A 221 -29.52 12.16 20.07
#